data_AF-A0A1H2XA43-F1
#
_entry.id   AF-A0A1H2XA43-F1
#
_cell.length_a   1.000
_cell.length_b   1.000
_cell.length_c   1.000
_cell.angle_alpha   90.00
_cell.angle_beta   90.00
_cell.angle_gamma   90.00
#
_symmetry.space_group_name_H-M   'P 1'
#
loop_
_entity.id
_entity.type
_entity.pdbx_description
1 polymer ?
#
loop_
_entity_poly.entity_id
_entity_poly.type
_entity_poly.pdbx_seq_one_letter_code
_entity_poly.pdbx_strand_id
1 'polypeptide(L)'
;MENKMFCYQCQETAGCKGCTIVGVCGKKPEVAAMQDLLIYVTKGLSAVTTALRAAGKNVDRNVNHLVTVNLFTTITNANFDREAIIDRIKDTLKVKADLLAQLGDTADLPEAALWNGAEAEFDAKAKTVGVLATENEDIRSLRELITYGLKGLSAYSKHANVLAQDDEEVDAFIQRALAATLDDTKSVDDLVALTLETGKYGVQGMALLDKANTTAYGNPEITTVDIGVRKNPGILISGHDLKDLEMLLDQTQGTGVDVYTHSEMLPAHYYPFFKKYKNFAGNYGNAWWKQKEEFESFNGPILMTTNCIVPPKDSYKNRLWTTGAAGYPGCNHVAADENGHKDFSALIEQAKTCPAPTEIETGSIVGGFAHEQVFALADKVVDAVKSGAIKKFVVMAGCDGRMKSREYYTEFAKALPKDTVILTAGCAKYKYNKLNLGDIGGIPRVLDAGQCNDSYSLALIALKLKEVFGLKDINDLPLVFNIAWYEQKAVIVLLALLYLGVKNIHLGPTLPAFLSPNVANVLVKNFGIAGIGTVEDDMKLFFGA
;
A
#
# COMPACT_ATOMS: atom_id res chain seq x y z
N MET A 1 -14.63 2.94 30.53
CA MET A 1 -13.21 2.54 30.56
C MET A 1 -12.45 3.58 29.76
N GLU A 2 -11.37 4.12 30.32
CA GLU A 2 -10.51 5.07 29.62
C GLU A 2 -9.78 4.36 28.47
N ASN A 3 -9.81 4.94 27.27
CA ASN A 3 -9.13 4.38 26.10
C ASN A 3 -7.61 4.54 26.26
N LYS A 4 -6.84 3.45 26.13
CA LYS A 4 -5.36 3.51 26.16
C LYS A 4 -4.76 4.00 24.84
N MET A 5 -5.51 3.84 23.76
CA MET A 5 -5.21 4.30 22.40
C MET A 5 -6.52 4.48 21.63
N PHE A 6 -6.48 5.05 20.44
CA PHE A 6 -7.58 4.91 19.48
C PHE A 6 -7.02 4.83 18.06
N CYS A 7 -7.27 3.72 17.37
CA CYS A 7 -6.81 3.54 16.00
C CYS A 7 -7.82 2.71 15.20
N TYR A 8 -8.25 3.22 14.06
CA TYR A 8 -9.23 2.57 13.18
C TYR A 8 -8.86 2.55 11.69
N GLN A 9 -7.58 2.80 11.37
CA GLN A 9 -7.11 3.01 10.00
C GLN A 9 -7.08 1.75 9.11
N CYS A 10 -7.28 0.55 9.66
CA CYS A 10 -7.30 -0.69 8.87
C CYS A 10 -8.58 -1.49 9.05
N GLN A 11 -8.84 -2.34 8.07
CA GLN A 11 -10.04 -3.16 7.98
C GLN A 11 -10.26 -4.07 9.20
N GLU A 12 -9.17 -4.56 9.82
CA GLU A 12 -9.22 -5.45 10.99
C GLU A 12 -9.38 -4.72 12.33
N THR A 13 -9.69 -3.43 12.33
CA THR A 13 -9.88 -2.69 13.59
C THR A 13 -10.95 -3.34 14.48
N ALA A 14 -10.73 -3.34 15.79
CA ALA A 14 -11.55 -4.07 16.74
C ALA A 14 -13.05 -3.67 16.62
N GLY A 15 -13.89 -4.69 16.43
CA GLY A 15 -15.34 -4.54 16.30
C GLY A 15 -15.79 -3.70 15.10
N CYS A 16 -14.92 -3.47 14.10
CA CYS A 16 -15.16 -2.51 13.02
C CYS A 16 -15.50 -1.10 13.56
N LYS A 17 -14.87 -0.71 14.68
CA LYS A 17 -15.07 0.59 15.34
C LYS A 17 -13.75 1.29 15.67
N GLY A 18 -12.83 0.60 16.34
CA GLY A 18 -11.59 1.20 16.82
C GLY A 18 -10.86 0.30 17.82
N CYS A 19 -9.55 0.17 17.66
CA CYS A 19 -8.69 -0.48 18.64
C CYS A 19 -8.43 0.49 19.81
N THR A 20 -8.88 0.14 21.02
CA THR A 20 -8.79 1.05 22.20
C THR A 20 -7.86 0.58 23.32
N ILE A 21 -7.44 -0.69 23.30
CA ILE A 21 -6.58 -1.30 24.33
C ILE A 21 -5.24 -1.77 23.74
N VAL A 22 -5.30 -2.47 22.61
CA VAL A 22 -4.16 -2.88 21.78
C VAL A 22 -4.67 -3.03 20.36
N GLY A 23 -3.84 -2.77 19.37
CA GLY A 23 -4.19 -3.03 17.97
C GLY A 23 -4.35 -4.52 17.69
N VAL A 24 -5.34 -4.90 16.88
CA VAL A 24 -5.46 -6.28 16.35
C VAL A 24 -4.20 -6.70 15.56
N CYS A 25 -3.51 -5.73 14.98
CA CYS A 25 -2.20 -5.89 14.36
C CYS A 25 -1.04 -6.16 15.33
N GLY A 26 -1.26 -6.03 16.65
CA GLY A 26 -0.21 -6.11 17.67
C GLY A 26 0.42 -4.77 18.05
N LYS A 27 -0.02 -3.64 17.47
CA LYS A 27 0.47 -2.30 17.83
C LYS A 27 0.08 -1.99 19.27
N LYS A 28 1.08 -1.76 20.12
CA LYS A 28 0.89 -1.40 21.54
C LYS A 28 0.48 0.07 21.71
N PRO A 29 -0.22 0.45 22.80
CA PRO A 29 -0.65 1.83 23.04
C PRO A 29 0.45 2.88 22.95
N GLU A 30 1.62 2.60 23.51
CA GLU A 30 2.78 3.50 23.52
C GLU A 30 3.34 3.76 22.11
N VAL A 31 3.27 2.75 21.23
CA VAL A 31 3.65 2.90 19.82
C VAL A 31 2.56 3.68 19.07
N ALA A 32 1.28 3.41 19.36
CA ALA A 32 0.17 4.15 18.75
C ALA A 32 0.23 5.65 19.11
N ALA A 33 0.49 5.97 20.39
CA ALA A 33 0.67 7.34 20.86
C ALA A 33 1.79 8.07 20.11
N MET A 34 2.95 7.44 19.91
CA MET A 34 4.04 8.06 19.16
C MET A 34 3.71 8.21 17.67
N GLN A 35 2.94 7.30 17.06
CA GLN A 35 2.46 7.48 15.69
C GLN A 35 1.48 8.66 15.58
N ASP A 36 0.58 8.84 16.55
CA ASP A 36 -0.35 9.98 16.58
C ASP A 36 0.43 11.30 16.70
N LEU A 37 1.42 11.36 17.60
CA LEU A 37 2.28 12.53 17.75
C LEU A 37 3.12 12.81 16.49
N LEU A 38 3.66 11.77 15.85
CA LEU A 38 4.39 11.90 14.60
C LEU A 38 3.52 12.50 13.50
N ILE A 39 2.28 12.05 13.36
CA ILE A 39 1.31 12.64 12.42
C ILE A 39 1.03 14.09 12.78
N TYR A 40 0.81 14.41 14.06
CA TYR A 40 0.56 15.77 14.50
C TYR A 40 1.72 16.73 14.15
N VAL A 41 2.96 16.38 14.48
CA VAL A 41 4.12 17.23 14.16
C VAL A 41 4.38 17.32 12.65
N THR A 42 4.02 16.28 11.88
CA THR A 42 4.11 16.27 10.42
C THR A 42 3.07 17.19 9.79
N LYS A 43 1.83 17.22 10.31
CA LYS A 43 0.81 18.20 9.92
C LYS A 43 1.26 19.63 10.24
N GLY A 44 1.92 19.83 11.39
CA GLY A 44 2.55 21.10 11.76
C GLY A 44 3.65 21.53 10.79
N LEU A 45 4.60 20.64 10.46
CA LEU A 45 5.61 20.88 9.43
C LEU A 45 4.96 21.24 8.09
N SER A 46 3.91 20.51 7.71
CA SER A 46 3.20 20.71 6.45
C SER A 46 2.48 22.06 6.38
N ALA A 47 1.99 22.59 7.51
CA ALA A 47 1.43 23.93 7.59
C ALA A 47 2.52 25.00 7.35
N VAL A 48 3.70 24.83 7.94
CA VAL A 48 4.86 25.72 7.73
C VAL A 48 5.30 25.70 6.27
N THR A 49 5.49 24.53 5.67
CA THR A 49 5.92 24.43 4.27
C THR A 49 4.88 24.97 3.30
N THR A 50 3.58 24.80 3.60
CA THR A 50 2.49 25.40 2.80
C THR A 50 2.54 26.92 2.87
N ALA A 51 2.74 27.50 4.06
CA ALA A 51 2.89 28.95 4.23
C ALA A 51 4.16 29.49 3.52
N LEU A 52 5.28 28.76 3.57
CA LEU A 52 6.49 29.12 2.84
C LEU A 52 6.26 29.18 1.33
N ARG A 53 5.61 28.16 0.75
CA ARG A 53 5.25 28.15 -0.68
C ARG A 53 4.32 29.31 -1.03
N ALA A 54 3.33 29.61 -0.18
CA ALA A 54 2.43 30.75 -0.37
C ALA A 54 3.17 32.11 -0.33
N ALA A 55 4.25 32.20 0.44
CA ALA A 55 5.15 33.35 0.48
C ALA A 55 6.21 33.36 -0.65
N GLY A 56 6.12 32.45 -1.63
CA GLY A 56 7.06 32.35 -2.74
C GLY A 56 8.44 31.81 -2.36
N LYS A 57 8.56 31.12 -1.22
CA LYS A 57 9.81 30.51 -0.75
C LYS A 57 9.90 29.04 -1.15
N ASN A 58 11.12 28.60 -1.44
CA ASN A 58 11.39 27.21 -1.80
C ASN A 58 11.36 26.30 -0.56
N VAL A 59 10.86 25.08 -0.73
CA VAL A 59 10.94 23.99 0.25
C VAL A 59 11.88 22.94 -0.32
N ASP A 60 12.88 22.52 0.45
CA ASP A 60 13.89 21.56 -0.01
C ASP A 60 13.28 20.15 -0.19
N ARG A 61 13.76 19.42 -1.20
CA ARG A 61 13.29 18.05 -1.50
C ARG A 61 13.40 17.10 -0.31
N ASN A 62 14.42 17.25 0.55
CA ASN A 62 14.60 16.38 1.71
C ASN A 62 13.50 16.62 2.76
N VAL A 63 12.93 17.83 2.80
CA VAL A 63 11.76 18.13 3.65
C VAL A 63 10.53 17.40 3.11
N ASN A 64 10.34 17.40 1.78
CA ASN A 64 9.27 16.61 1.15
C ASN A 64 9.42 15.12 1.49
N HIS A 65 10.62 14.57 1.35
CA HIS A 65 10.91 13.17 1.67
C HIS A 65 10.72 12.85 3.16
N LEU A 66 11.04 13.78 4.05
CA LEU A 66 10.77 13.61 5.48
C LEU A 66 9.27 13.44 5.76
N VAL A 67 8.43 14.27 5.12
CA VAL A 67 6.96 14.17 5.23
C VAL A 67 6.45 12.84 4.70
N THR A 68 6.91 12.39 3.52
CA THR A 68 6.43 11.13 2.92
C THR A 68 6.83 9.92 3.77
N VAL A 69 8.08 9.86 4.25
CA VAL A 69 8.51 8.79 5.16
C VAL A 69 7.74 8.87 6.48
N ASN A 70 7.41 10.08 6.99
CA ASN A 70 6.63 10.22 8.23
C ASN A 70 5.28 9.54 8.13
N LEU A 71 4.58 9.80 7.04
CA LEU A 71 3.32 9.16 6.76
C LEU A 71 3.46 7.65 6.59
N PHE A 72 4.46 7.20 5.82
CA PHE A 72 4.70 5.77 5.57
C PHE A 72 5.02 4.98 6.85
N THR A 73 5.86 5.51 7.75
CA THR A 73 6.18 4.88 9.04
C THR A 73 4.94 4.57 9.88
N THR A 74 3.84 5.31 9.69
CA THR A 74 2.57 5.12 10.41
C THR A 74 1.53 4.29 9.67
N ILE A 75 1.87 3.73 8.50
CA ILE A 75 1.02 2.75 7.81
C ILE A 75 0.89 1.49 8.67
N THR A 76 -0.26 0.84 8.58
CA THR A 76 -0.52 -0.43 9.28
C THR A 76 0.56 -1.45 8.94
N ASN A 77 1.16 -2.04 9.98
CA ASN A 77 2.23 -3.03 9.90
C ASN A 77 3.55 -2.50 9.29
N ALA A 78 3.78 -1.19 9.26
CA ALA A 78 5.06 -0.62 8.81
C ALA A 78 6.10 -0.61 9.94
N ASN A 79 5.83 0.13 11.02
CA ASN A 79 6.80 0.32 12.10
C ASN A 79 6.19 0.14 13.49
N PHE A 80 6.80 -0.74 14.29
CA PHE A 80 6.45 -1.02 15.68
C PHE A 80 7.54 -0.59 16.66
N ASP A 81 8.65 -0.02 16.17
CA ASP A 81 9.76 0.43 16.98
C ASP A 81 9.49 1.85 17.49
N ARG A 82 9.22 1.95 18.80
CA ARG A 82 8.87 3.22 19.45
C ARG A 82 10.02 4.22 19.37
N GLU A 83 11.25 3.78 19.55
CA GLU A 83 12.42 4.66 19.62
C GLU A 83 12.73 5.23 18.23
N ALA A 84 12.64 4.40 17.18
CA ALA A 84 12.74 4.87 15.80
C ALA A 84 11.67 5.92 15.44
N ILE A 85 10.45 5.80 16.00
CA ILE A 85 9.39 6.81 15.79
C ILE A 85 9.70 8.10 16.56
N ILE A 86 10.24 8.01 17.78
CA ILE A 86 10.66 9.16 18.58
C ILE A 86 11.75 9.96 17.88
N ASP A 87 12.75 9.30 17.32
CA ASP A 87 13.83 9.98 16.59
C ASP A 87 13.29 10.76 15.39
N ARG A 88 12.32 10.18 14.68
CA ARG A 88 11.64 10.87 13.57
C ARG A 88 10.80 12.07 14.03
N ILE A 89 10.20 12.01 15.22
CA ILE A 89 9.51 13.18 15.81
C ILE A 89 10.52 14.29 16.07
N LYS A 90 11.67 13.98 16.68
CA LYS A 90 12.74 14.96 16.96
C LYS A 90 13.26 15.62 15.69
N ASP A 91 13.54 14.82 14.66
CA ASP A 91 14.00 15.33 13.35
C ASP A 91 12.95 16.25 12.72
N THR A 92 11.67 15.85 12.78
CA THR A 92 10.56 16.65 12.24
C THR A 92 10.41 17.98 12.97
N LEU A 93 10.53 17.98 14.31
CA LEU A 93 10.47 19.19 15.12
C LEU A 93 11.63 20.13 14.81
N LYS A 94 12.85 19.61 14.68
CA LYS A 94 14.03 20.38 14.31
C LYS A 94 13.85 21.06 12.95
N VAL A 95 13.53 20.30 11.91
CA VAL A 95 13.31 20.82 10.55
C VAL A 95 12.17 21.84 10.54
N LYS A 96 11.07 21.56 11.24
CA LYS A 96 9.95 22.50 11.36
C LYS A 96 10.37 23.83 11.99
N ALA A 97 11.16 23.80 13.07
CA ALA A 97 11.62 25.01 13.74
C ALA A 97 12.52 25.86 12.81
N ASP A 98 13.43 25.22 12.07
CA ASP A 98 14.32 25.89 11.11
C ASP A 98 13.55 26.56 9.97
N LEU A 99 12.47 25.91 9.49
CA LEU A 99 11.60 26.46 8.45
C LEU A 99 10.65 27.54 8.98
N LEU A 100 10.13 27.37 10.20
CA LEU A 100 9.24 28.34 10.84
C LEU A 100 9.95 29.68 11.03
N ALA A 101 11.24 29.67 11.39
CA ALA A 101 12.06 30.88 11.55
C ALA A 101 12.24 31.68 10.24
N GLN A 102 11.91 31.09 9.09
CA GLN A 102 11.95 31.79 7.81
C GLN A 102 10.64 32.52 7.50
N LEU A 103 9.54 32.29 8.25
CA LEU A 103 8.29 33.01 8.04
C LEU A 103 8.31 34.37 8.74
N GLY A 104 7.76 35.39 8.07
CA GLY A 104 7.62 36.73 8.65
C GLY A 104 6.37 36.89 9.51
N ASP A 105 5.38 36.01 9.33
CA ASP A 105 4.13 35.97 10.08
C ASP A 105 3.76 34.51 10.37
N THR A 106 3.33 34.25 11.60
CA THR A 106 2.96 32.93 12.11
C THR A 106 1.60 32.95 12.80
N ALA A 107 0.86 34.06 12.76
CA ALA A 107 -0.38 34.25 13.52
C ALA A 107 -1.48 33.25 13.13
N ASP A 108 -1.59 32.92 11.85
CA ASP A 108 -2.62 32.02 11.31
C ASP A 108 -2.18 30.54 11.27
N LEU A 109 -0.99 30.21 11.81
CA LEU A 109 -0.52 28.84 11.83
C LEU A 109 -1.20 28.01 12.93
N PRO A 110 -1.53 26.73 12.68
CA PRO A 110 -2.14 25.88 13.69
C PRO A 110 -1.19 25.60 14.85
N GLU A 111 -1.73 25.25 16.03
CA GLU A 111 -0.92 24.91 17.22
C GLU A 111 0.17 23.87 16.91
N ALA A 112 -0.11 22.90 16.03
CA ALA A 112 0.85 21.88 15.61
C ALA A 112 2.11 22.47 14.96
N ALA A 113 2.00 23.59 14.25
CA ALA A 113 3.12 24.29 13.64
C ALA A 113 4.01 24.95 14.70
N LEU A 114 3.40 25.45 15.79
CA LEU A 114 4.06 26.22 16.85
C LEU A 114 4.59 25.34 18.00
N TRP A 115 3.97 24.18 18.24
CA TRP A 115 4.36 23.29 19.33
C TRP A 115 5.75 22.67 19.09
N ASN A 116 6.66 22.81 20.05
CA ASN A 116 8.04 22.30 19.96
C ASN A 116 8.51 21.73 21.31
N GLY A 117 7.81 20.70 21.81
CA GLY A 117 8.09 20.09 23.11
C GLY A 117 9.33 19.20 23.11
N ALA A 118 9.87 18.94 24.30
CA ALA A 118 10.95 17.97 24.51
C ALA A 118 10.42 16.53 24.58
N GLU A 119 11.31 15.54 24.45
CA GLU A 119 10.94 14.11 24.48
C GLU A 119 10.13 13.71 25.72
N ALA A 120 10.44 14.29 26.89
CA ALA A 120 9.70 14.03 28.14
C ALA A 120 8.21 14.44 28.08
N GLU A 121 7.83 15.30 27.13
CA GLU A 121 6.46 15.77 26.93
C GLU A 121 5.69 14.94 25.89
N PHE A 122 6.37 14.06 25.14
CA PHE A 122 5.79 13.37 23.98
C PHE A 122 4.61 12.49 24.36
N ASP A 123 4.73 11.65 25.39
CA ASP A 123 3.63 10.78 25.83
C ASP A 123 2.43 11.59 26.35
N ALA A 124 2.65 12.77 26.93
CA ALA A 124 1.58 13.65 27.39
C ALA A 124 0.86 14.33 26.22
N LYS A 125 1.62 14.89 25.26
CA LYS A 125 1.05 15.54 24.08
C LYS A 125 0.32 14.54 23.17
N ALA A 126 0.85 13.33 22.99
CA ALA A 126 0.22 12.29 22.19
C ALA A 126 -1.23 11.98 22.59
N LYS A 127 -1.55 12.06 23.89
CA LYS A 127 -2.90 11.80 24.41
C LYS A 127 -3.95 12.82 23.96
N THR A 128 -3.52 14.02 23.54
CA THR A 128 -4.43 15.12 23.20
C THR A 128 -4.54 15.38 21.70
N VAL A 129 -3.74 14.70 20.87
CA VAL A 129 -3.63 14.99 19.42
C VAL A 129 -4.01 13.81 18.51
N GLY A 130 -4.51 12.71 19.10
CA GLY A 130 -4.96 11.55 18.34
C GLY A 130 -6.30 11.78 17.62
N VAL A 131 -6.80 10.73 16.96
CA VAL A 131 -8.02 10.75 16.13
C VAL A 131 -9.25 11.37 16.81
N LEU A 132 -9.44 11.10 18.10
CA LEU A 132 -10.60 11.58 18.87
C LEU A 132 -10.51 13.06 19.26
N ALA A 133 -9.40 13.77 18.95
CA ALA A 133 -9.28 15.20 19.18
C ALA A 133 -10.26 16.02 18.32
N THR A 134 -10.67 15.49 17.16
CA THR A 134 -11.79 16.07 16.40
C THR A 134 -13.10 15.51 16.94
N GLU A 135 -13.92 16.35 17.57
CA GLU A 135 -15.17 15.90 18.22
C GLU A 135 -16.28 15.55 17.22
N ASN A 136 -16.50 16.39 16.21
CA ASN A 136 -17.52 16.17 15.18
C ASN A 136 -17.18 14.92 14.36
N GLU A 137 -18.09 13.96 14.32
CA GLU A 137 -17.86 12.65 13.71
C GLU A 137 -17.66 12.71 12.18
N ASP A 138 -18.40 13.58 11.48
CA ASP A 138 -18.30 13.71 10.03
C ASP A 138 -17.00 14.40 9.62
N ILE A 139 -16.62 15.47 10.34
CA ILE A 139 -15.34 16.15 10.14
C ILE A 139 -14.18 15.21 10.46
N ARG A 140 -14.26 14.46 11.56
CA ARG A 140 -13.27 13.43 11.93
C ARG A 140 -13.16 12.37 10.84
N SER A 141 -14.30 11.86 10.35
CA SER A 141 -14.35 10.85 9.31
C SER A 141 -13.64 11.30 8.03
N LEU A 142 -13.93 12.52 7.55
CA LEU A 142 -13.29 13.05 6.34
C LEU A 142 -11.81 13.37 6.55
N ARG A 143 -11.42 13.98 7.68
CA ARG A 143 -10.01 14.25 8.01
C ARG A 143 -9.18 12.97 8.05
N GLU A 144 -9.71 11.91 8.63
CA GLU A 144 -9.02 10.62 8.70
C GLU A 144 -9.03 9.89 7.37
N LEU A 145 -10.12 9.94 6.59
CA LEU A 145 -10.15 9.42 5.21
C LEU A 145 -9.06 10.08 4.34
N ILE A 146 -8.94 11.41 4.39
CA ILE A 146 -7.89 12.17 3.70
C ILE A 146 -6.52 11.77 4.24
N THR A 147 -6.31 11.79 5.56
CA THR A 147 -5.02 11.43 6.17
C THR A 147 -4.58 10.02 5.76
N TYR A 148 -5.49 9.05 5.70
CA TYR A 148 -5.20 7.68 5.29
C TYR A 148 -4.93 7.57 3.79
N GLY A 149 -5.67 8.30 2.94
CA GLY A 149 -5.34 8.43 1.52
C GLY A 149 -3.93 9.00 1.32
N LEU A 150 -3.58 10.06 2.05
CA LEU A 150 -2.26 10.69 1.98
C LEU A 150 -1.14 9.76 2.45
N LYS A 151 -1.37 8.92 3.45
CA LYS A 151 -0.42 7.85 3.83
C LYS A 151 -0.17 6.89 2.68
N GLY A 152 -1.24 6.41 2.03
CA GLY A 152 -1.12 5.54 0.85
C GLY A 152 -0.36 6.22 -0.30
N LEU A 153 -0.69 7.48 -0.61
CA LEU A 153 -0.01 8.28 -1.62
C LEU A 153 1.49 8.47 -1.32
N SER A 154 1.82 8.79 -0.07
CA SER A 154 3.21 8.95 0.37
C SER A 154 4.03 7.67 0.26
N ALA A 155 3.42 6.50 0.44
CA ALA A 155 4.11 5.23 0.19
C ALA A 155 4.52 5.08 -1.28
N TYR A 156 3.60 5.38 -2.21
CA TYR A 156 3.89 5.32 -3.65
C TYR A 156 4.91 6.38 -4.07
N SER A 157 4.74 7.61 -3.60
CA SER A 157 5.70 8.69 -3.83
C SER A 157 7.09 8.30 -3.33
N LYS A 158 7.19 7.71 -2.13
CA LYS A 158 8.49 7.31 -1.56
C LYS A 158 9.20 6.27 -2.44
N HIS A 159 8.47 5.32 -3.01
CA HIS A 159 9.06 4.34 -3.93
C HIS A 159 9.49 4.97 -5.26
N ALA A 160 8.81 6.02 -5.73
CA ALA A 160 9.30 6.78 -6.88
C ALA A 160 10.57 7.58 -6.52
N ASN A 161 10.61 8.20 -5.33
CA ASN A 161 11.76 9.01 -4.88
C ASN A 161 13.05 8.16 -4.80
N VAL A 162 12.98 6.91 -4.34
CA VAL A 162 14.18 6.03 -4.28
C VAL A 162 14.72 5.64 -5.66
N LEU A 163 13.91 5.80 -6.71
CA LEU A 163 14.31 5.66 -8.11
C LEU A 163 14.60 7.02 -8.79
N ALA A 164 14.89 8.04 -7.97
CA ALA A 164 15.21 9.40 -8.40
C ALA A 164 14.10 10.06 -9.25
N GLN A 165 12.84 9.70 -9.02
CA GLN A 165 11.67 10.37 -9.60
C GLN A 165 10.94 11.13 -8.48
N ASP A 166 10.91 12.45 -8.61
CA ASP A 166 10.23 13.38 -7.70
C ASP A 166 9.13 14.14 -8.45
N ASP A 167 8.06 14.51 -7.74
CA ASP A 167 7.00 15.37 -8.26
C ASP A 167 6.61 16.40 -7.20
N GLU A 168 7.09 17.64 -7.39
CA GLU A 168 6.88 18.75 -6.46
C GLU A 168 5.38 19.10 -6.31
N GLU A 169 4.55 18.86 -7.32
CA GLU A 169 3.11 19.10 -7.21
C GLU A 169 2.45 18.09 -6.26
N VAL A 170 2.86 16.81 -6.33
CA VAL A 170 2.41 15.77 -5.41
C VAL A 170 2.88 16.07 -4.00
N ASP A 171 4.15 16.45 -3.83
CA ASP A 171 4.71 16.79 -2.51
C ASP A 171 4.03 18.01 -1.88
N ALA A 172 3.83 19.08 -2.66
CA ALA A 172 3.11 20.26 -2.22
C ALA A 172 1.65 19.94 -1.88
N PHE A 173 1.00 19.05 -2.65
CA PHE A 173 -0.35 18.58 -2.35
C PHE A 173 -0.43 17.84 -1.01
N ILE A 174 0.44 16.86 -0.79
CA ILE A 174 0.46 16.07 0.44
C ILE A 174 0.53 17.00 1.66
N GLN A 175 1.41 18.01 1.59
CA GLN A 175 1.62 18.95 2.67
C GLN A 175 0.42 19.88 2.88
N ARG A 176 -0.12 20.50 1.82
CA ARG A 176 -1.31 21.38 1.98
C ARG A 176 -2.54 20.61 2.44
N ALA A 177 -2.72 19.38 1.99
CA ALA A 177 -3.84 18.54 2.39
C ALA A 177 -3.71 18.12 3.86
N LEU A 178 -2.51 17.74 4.32
CA LEU A 178 -2.24 17.49 5.74
C LEU A 178 -2.54 18.71 6.61
N ALA A 179 -2.06 19.89 6.19
CA ALA A 179 -2.32 21.15 6.90
C ALA A 179 -3.82 21.46 6.98
N ALA A 180 -4.56 21.28 5.88
CA ALA A 180 -6.01 21.48 5.84
C ALA A 180 -6.78 20.55 6.79
N THR A 181 -6.24 19.39 7.17
CA THR A 181 -6.87 18.52 8.19
C THR A 181 -6.77 19.07 9.62
N LEU A 182 -6.04 20.17 9.86
CA LEU A 182 -6.01 20.90 11.13
C LEU A 182 -6.87 22.18 11.11
N ASP A 183 -7.43 22.55 9.97
CA ASP A 183 -8.20 23.78 9.80
C ASP A 183 -9.67 23.53 10.17
N ASP A 184 -10.09 24.06 11.32
CA ASP A 184 -11.46 23.92 11.83
C ASP A 184 -12.47 24.84 11.11
N THR A 185 -12.02 25.70 10.20
CA THR A 185 -12.92 26.50 9.35
C THR A 185 -13.45 25.74 8.14
N LYS A 186 -12.87 24.56 7.82
CA LYS A 186 -13.29 23.74 6.68
C LYS A 186 -14.66 23.11 6.93
N SER A 187 -15.57 23.33 5.98
CA SER A 187 -16.87 22.69 5.97
C SER A 187 -16.77 21.21 5.55
N VAL A 188 -17.87 20.47 5.72
CA VAL A 188 -18.01 19.10 5.19
C VAL A 188 -17.79 19.08 3.68
N ASP A 189 -18.35 20.04 2.94
CA ASP A 189 -18.21 20.11 1.48
C ASP A 189 -16.77 20.37 1.04
N ASP A 190 -16.04 21.23 1.77
CA ASP A 190 -14.62 21.48 1.52
C ASP A 190 -13.78 20.20 1.70
N LEU A 191 -14.08 19.43 2.75
CA LEU A 191 -13.36 18.18 3.04
C LEU A 191 -13.75 17.05 2.08
N VAL A 192 -15.00 17.01 1.59
CA VAL A 192 -15.41 16.09 0.52
C VAL A 192 -14.67 16.43 -0.78
N ALA A 193 -14.57 17.72 -1.14
CA ALA A 193 -13.80 18.16 -2.29
C ALA A 193 -12.32 17.79 -2.16
N LEU A 194 -11.71 18.00 -0.99
CA LEU A 194 -10.33 17.62 -0.70
C LEU A 194 -10.12 16.09 -0.74
N THR A 195 -11.13 15.31 -0.37
CA THR A 195 -11.10 13.84 -0.48
C THR A 195 -11.03 13.39 -1.95
N LEU A 196 -11.84 13.99 -2.84
CA LEU A 196 -11.79 13.71 -4.28
C LEU A 196 -10.48 14.21 -4.91
N GLU A 197 -9.99 15.37 -4.47
CA GLU A 197 -8.68 15.88 -4.88
C GLU A 197 -7.54 14.96 -4.44
N THR A 198 -7.65 14.35 -3.25
CA THR A 198 -6.72 13.30 -2.80
C THR A 198 -6.74 12.11 -3.75
N GLY A 199 -7.91 11.72 -4.28
CA GLY A 199 -8.02 10.72 -5.35
C GLY A 199 -7.29 11.11 -6.64
N LYS A 200 -7.41 12.37 -7.08
CA LYS A 200 -6.66 12.91 -8.24
C LYS A 200 -5.15 12.72 -8.07
N TYR A 201 -4.60 13.17 -6.95
CA TYR A 201 -3.18 13.02 -6.67
C TYR A 201 -2.78 11.57 -6.38
N GLY A 202 -3.72 10.73 -5.96
CA GLY A 202 -3.58 9.27 -5.94
C GLY A 202 -3.26 8.69 -7.32
N VAL A 203 -3.99 9.12 -8.36
CA VAL A 203 -3.70 8.73 -9.75
C VAL A 203 -2.32 9.23 -10.16
N GLN A 204 -1.98 10.49 -9.88
CA GLN A 204 -0.69 11.07 -10.24
C GLN A 204 0.50 10.37 -9.54
N GLY A 205 0.39 10.08 -8.25
CA GLY A 205 1.42 9.37 -7.51
C GLY A 205 1.61 7.91 -7.96
N MET A 206 0.52 7.21 -8.32
CA MET A 206 0.66 5.88 -8.92
C MET A 206 1.27 5.93 -10.32
N ALA A 207 0.92 6.94 -11.14
CA ALA A 207 1.51 7.15 -12.45
C ALA A 207 3.01 7.47 -12.36
N LEU A 208 3.42 8.27 -11.37
CA LEU A 208 4.82 8.57 -11.09
C LEU A 208 5.60 7.29 -10.74
N LEU A 209 5.05 6.45 -9.85
CA LEU A 209 5.67 5.18 -9.47
C LEU A 209 5.71 4.17 -10.62
N ASP A 210 4.64 4.04 -11.40
CA ASP A 210 4.59 3.20 -12.60
C ASP A 210 5.70 3.58 -13.57
N LYS A 211 5.83 4.88 -13.89
CA LYS A 211 6.91 5.41 -14.72
C LYS A 211 8.29 5.12 -14.12
N ALA A 212 8.47 5.33 -12.81
CA ALA A 212 9.74 5.10 -12.13
C ALA A 212 10.19 3.64 -12.26
N ASN A 213 9.30 2.71 -11.92
CA ASN A 213 9.56 1.27 -11.98
C ASN A 213 9.83 0.80 -13.41
N THR A 214 8.96 1.16 -14.36
CA THR A 214 9.07 0.71 -15.76
C THR A 214 10.28 1.30 -16.48
N THR A 215 10.65 2.55 -16.16
CA THR A 215 11.86 3.17 -16.71
C THR A 215 13.12 2.49 -16.16
N ALA A 216 13.15 2.16 -14.87
CA ALA A 216 14.31 1.54 -14.24
C ALA A 216 14.47 0.05 -14.62
N TYR A 217 13.37 -0.68 -14.70
CA TYR A 217 13.38 -2.16 -14.73
C TYR A 217 12.72 -2.78 -15.97
N GLY A 218 12.21 -1.95 -16.88
CA GLY A 218 11.45 -2.37 -18.07
C GLY A 218 9.96 -2.57 -17.77
N ASN A 219 9.14 -2.67 -18.82
CA ASN A 219 7.72 -2.96 -18.65
C ASN A 219 7.52 -4.40 -18.19
N PRO A 220 6.67 -4.69 -17.19
CA PRO A 220 6.29 -6.05 -16.83
C PRO A 220 5.79 -6.82 -18.06
N GLU A 221 6.24 -8.08 -18.18
CA GLU A 221 5.85 -8.98 -19.27
C GLU A 221 5.35 -10.31 -18.73
N ILE A 222 4.60 -11.06 -19.54
CA ILE A 222 4.08 -12.38 -19.15
C ILE A 222 5.22 -13.25 -18.62
N THR A 223 5.07 -13.71 -17.38
CA THR A 223 6.09 -14.45 -16.67
C THR A 223 5.48 -15.60 -15.89
N THR A 224 6.08 -16.78 -16.02
CA THR A 224 5.84 -17.92 -15.16
C THR A 224 6.83 -17.91 -14.01
N VAL A 225 6.32 -17.84 -12.77
CA VAL A 225 7.13 -17.75 -11.54
C VAL A 225 7.04 -19.07 -10.78
N ASP A 226 8.20 -19.64 -10.45
CA ASP A 226 8.30 -20.84 -9.61
C ASP A 226 7.91 -20.52 -8.16
N ILE A 227 7.17 -21.44 -7.53
CA ILE A 227 6.73 -21.36 -6.13
C ILE A 227 7.32 -22.48 -5.25
N GLY A 228 8.16 -23.35 -5.82
CA GLY A 228 8.98 -24.31 -5.10
C GLY A 228 10.28 -23.69 -4.56
N VAL A 229 11.19 -24.55 -4.08
CA VAL A 229 12.47 -24.11 -3.49
C VAL A 229 13.68 -24.83 -4.07
N ARG A 230 14.81 -24.12 -4.09
CA ARG A 230 16.13 -24.64 -4.43
C ARG A 230 16.86 -25.15 -3.17
N LYS A 231 18.04 -25.72 -3.37
CA LYS A 231 18.85 -26.36 -2.31
C LYS A 231 19.87 -25.42 -1.65
N ASN A 232 20.03 -24.21 -2.14
CA ASN A 232 20.96 -23.24 -1.55
C ASN A 232 20.33 -22.52 -0.35
N PRO A 233 21.14 -21.97 0.57
CA PRO A 233 20.64 -20.96 1.52
C PRO A 233 19.99 -19.80 0.76
N GLY A 234 18.99 -19.18 1.38
CA GLY A 234 18.21 -18.12 0.74
C GLY A 234 17.97 -16.91 1.63
N ILE A 235 17.72 -15.77 0.99
CA ILE A 235 17.15 -14.56 1.60
C ILE A 235 15.75 -14.36 1.06
N LEU A 236 14.78 -14.11 1.95
CA LEU A 236 13.40 -13.79 1.58
C LEU A 236 13.19 -12.28 1.64
N ILE A 237 12.96 -11.64 0.50
CA ILE A 237 12.61 -10.21 0.46
C ILE A 237 11.10 -10.04 0.37
N SER A 238 10.57 -9.17 1.22
CA SER A 238 9.13 -8.90 1.37
C SER A 238 8.90 -7.39 1.48
N GLY A 239 7.68 -6.96 1.16
CA GLY A 239 7.33 -5.55 1.02
C GLY A 239 7.16 -5.17 -0.45
N HIS A 240 7.60 -3.97 -0.84
CA HIS A 240 7.34 -3.45 -2.19
C HIS A 240 8.55 -2.88 -2.92
N ASP A 241 9.66 -2.60 -2.23
CA ASP A 241 10.73 -1.78 -2.79
C ASP A 241 11.62 -2.55 -3.78
N LEU A 242 11.53 -2.18 -5.06
CA LEU A 242 12.31 -2.82 -6.13
C LEU A 242 13.77 -2.37 -6.15
N LYS A 243 14.10 -1.20 -5.59
CA LYS A 243 15.48 -0.72 -5.49
C LYS A 243 16.27 -1.52 -4.45
N ASP A 244 15.62 -1.88 -3.35
CA ASP A 244 16.19 -2.81 -2.37
C ASP A 244 16.45 -4.19 -2.96
N LEU A 245 15.54 -4.68 -3.81
CA LEU A 245 15.76 -5.94 -4.53
C LEU A 245 16.95 -5.86 -5.49
N GLU A 246 17.06 -4.78 -6.27
CA GLU A 246 18.21 -4.55 -7.15
C GLU A 246 19.53 -4.62 -6.38
N MET A 247 19.65 -3.84 -5.31
CA MET A 247 20.86 -3.83 -4.47
C MET A 247 21.14 -5.19 -3.83
N LEU A 248 20.10 -5.91 -3.39
CA LEU A 248 20.25 -7.25 -2.82
C LEU A 248 20.71 -8.27 -3.86
N LEU A 249 20.13 -8.25 -5.07
CA LEU A 249 20.50 -9.15 -6.16
C LEU A 249 21.92 -8.91 -6.65
N ASP A 250 22.34 -7.65 -6.74
CA ASP A 250 23.71 -7.28 -7.08
C ASP A 250 24.71 -7.80 -6.03
N GLN A 251 24.43 -7.58 -4.74
CA GLN A 251 25.32 -8.00 -3.66
C GLN A 251 25.35 -9.52 -3.42
N THR A 252 24.29 -10.25 -3.80
CA THR A 252 24.22 -11.71 -3.67
C THR A 252 24.83 -12.47 -4.84
N GLN A 253 25.19 -11.81 -5.95
CA GLN A 253 25.81 -12.48 -7.09
C GLN A 253 27.10 -13.21 -6.70
N GLY A 254 27.21 -14.47 -7.09
CA GLY A 254 28.41 -15.29 -6.84
C GLY A 254 28.62 -15.70 -5.38
N THR A 255 27.69 -15.37 -4.47
CA THR A 255 27.83 -15.69 -3.03
C THR A 255 27.36 -17.10 -2.65
N GLY A 256 26.62 -17.77 -3.54
CA GLY A 256 25.95 -19.04 -3.27
C GLY A 256 24.61 -18.90 -2.51
N VAL A 257 24.12 -17.68 -2.32
CA VAL A 257 22.83 -17.38 -1.68
C VAL A 257 21.78 -17.05 -2.75
N ASP A 258 20.65 -17.75 -2.71
CA ASP A 258 19.48 -17.48 -3.55
C ASP A 258 18.61 -16.35 -2.96
N VAL A 259 17.88 -15.64 -3.81
CA VAL A 259 16.92 -14.60 -3.40
C VAL A 259 15.51 -15.02 -3.80
N TYR A 260 14.59 -15.01 -2.85
CA TYR A 260 13.17 -15.31 -3.02
C TYR A 260 12.33 -14.09 -2.72
N THR A 261 11.23 -13.91 -3.45
CA THR A 261 10.22 -12.90 -3.12
C THR A 261 9.15 -13.46 -2.20
N HIS A 262 8.48 -12.59 -1.47
CA HIS A 262 7.28 -12.91 -0.69
C HIS A 262 6.22 -11.81 -0.81
N SER A 263 4.96 -12.23 -0.80
CA SER A 263 3.78 -11.35 -0.84
C SER A 263 3.84 -10.30 -1.97
N GLU A 264 4.03 -9.02 -1.63
CA GLU A 264 3.98 -7.91 -2.60
C GLU A 264 5.30 -7.75 -3.39
N MET A 265 6.31 -8.57 -3.13
CA MET A 265 7.52 -8.64 -3.96
C MET A 265 7.38 -9.61 -5.14
N LEU A 266 6.33 -10.45 -5.19
CA LEU A 266 6.08 -11.36 -6.32
C LEU A 266 6.20 -10.66 -7.69
N PRO A 267 5.65 -9.46 -7.90
CA PRO A 267 5.68 -8.79 -9.20
C PRO A 267 7.08 -8.41 -9.69
N ALA A 268 8.09 -8.42 -8.83
CA ALA A 268 9.47 -8.19 -9.27
C ALA A 268 9.91 -9.20 -10.34
N HIS A 269 9.39 -10.42 -10.31
CA HIS A 269 9.65 -11.43 -11.35
C HIS A 269 9.17 -11.02 -12.74
N TYR A 270 8.20 -10.10 -12.83
CA TYR A 270 7.59 -9.71 -14.09
C TYR A 270 8.45 -8.73 -14.89
N TYR A 271 9.37 -8.04 -14.21
CA TYR A 271 10.23 -7.03 -14.83
C TYR A 271 11.42 -7.67 -15.56
N PRO A 272 11.65 -7.36 -16.85
CA PRO A 272 12.75 -7.93 -17.63
C PRO A 272 14.13 -7.75 -16.98
N PHE A 273 14.37 -6.62 -16.30
CA PHE A 273 15.66 -6.32 -15.67
C PHE A 273 16.08 -7.38 -14.63
N PHE A 274 15.15 -7.88 -13.81
CA PHE A 274 15.49 -8.84 -12.76
C PHE A 274 15.70 -10.26 -13.27
N LYS A 275 15.23 -10.58 -14.48
CA LYS A 275 15.36 -11.92 -15.09
C LYS A 275 16.80 -12.27 -15.46
N LYS A 276 17.72 -11.30 -15.48
CA LYS A 276 19.16 -11.53 -15.73
C LYS A 276 19.86 -12.24 -14.57
N TYR A 277 19.32 -12.17 -13.34
CA TYR A 277 19.97 -12.69 -12.14
C TYR A 277 19.68 -14.18 -11.94
N LYS A 278 20.71 -15.02 -11.99
CA LYS A 278 20.56 -16.49 -11.93
C LYS A 278 20.15 -17.03 -10.56
N ASN A 279 20.53 -16.33 -9.50
CA ASN A 279 20.18 -16.67 -8.11
C ASN A 279 18.82 -16.08 -7.69
N PHE A 280 18.11 -15.38 -8.58
CA PHE A 280 16.73 -15.00 -8.33
C PHE A 280 15.84 -16.23 -8.56
N ALA A 281 15.31 -16.77 -7.47
CA ALA A 281 14.81 -18.15 -7.45
C ALA A 281 13.33 -18.28 -7.81
N GLY A 282 12.46 -17.68 -7.01
CA GLY A 282 11.00 -17.81 -7.13
C GLY A 282 10.28 -16.99 -6.07
N ASN A 283 8.99 -17.26 -5.91
CA ASN A 283 8.16 -16.64 -4.87
C ASN A 283 7.77 -17.66 -3.80
N TYR A 284 8.13 -17.40 -2.55
CA TYR A 284 7.86 -18.28 -1.43
C TYR A 284 6.60 -17.84 -0.66
N GLY A 285 5.67 -18.76 -0.45
CA GLY A 285 4.52 -18.55 0.43
C GLY A 285 3.36 -17.78 -0.21
N ASN A 286 2.67 -16.99 0.61
CA ASN A 286 1.38 -16.42 0.27
C ASN A 286 1.31 -14.92 0.67
N ALA A 287 0.13 -14.42 1.03
CA ALA A 287 -0.02 -13.06 1.51
C ALA A 287 0.58 -12.88 2.91
N TRP A 288 0.95 -11.64 3.20
CA TRP A 288 1.62 -11.19 4.42
C TRP A 288 1.10 -11.76 5.75
N TRP A 289 -0.19 -12.06 5.89
CA TRP A 289 -0.75 -12.47 7.18
C TRP A 289 -0.35 -13.88 7.62
N LYS A 290 0.13 -14.73 6.70
CA LYS A 290 0.66 -16.08 6.95
C LYS A 290 2.15 -16.12 7.29
N GLN A 291 2.80 -14.96 7.34
CA GLN A 291 4.25 -14.88 7.49
C GLN A 291 4.79 -15.50 8.79
N LYS A 292 3.98 -15.67 9.84
CA LYS A 292 4.44 -16.32 11.09
C LYS A 292 4.82 -17.78 10.90
N GLU A 293 4.15 -18.45 9.98
CA GLU A 293 4.41 -19.84 9.63
C GLU A 293 5.43 -19.89 8.48
N GLU A 294 5.23 -19.06 7.46
CA GLU A 294 6.07 -19.08 6.25
C GLU A 294 7.49 -18.55 6.49
N PHE A 295 7.67 -17.49 7.29
CA PHE A 295 9.03 -17.01 7.63
C PHE A 295 9.78 -18.01 8.50
N GLU A 296 9.07 -18.75 9.35
CA GLU A 296 9.65 -19.81 10.16
C GLU A 296 10.21 -20.93 9.26
N SER A 297 9.39 -21.46 8.35
CA SER A 297 9.78 -22.54 7.41
C SER A 297 10.77 -22.11 6.33
N PHE A 298 10.91 -20.81 6.05
CA PHE A 298 11.90 -20.32 5.09
C PHE A 298 13.35 -20.54 5.57
N ASN A 299 13.58 -20.72 6.88
CA ASN A 299 14.89 -20.93 7.53
C ASN A 299 15.88 -19.77 7.44
N GLY A 300 16.11 -19.18 6.26
CA GLY A 300 17.04 -18.08 6.02
C GLY A 300 16.55 -16.70 6.47
N PRO A 301 17.38 -15.66 6.34
CA PRO A 301 17.01 -14.30 6.72
C PRO A 301 15.85 -13.72 5.90
N ILE A 302 15.08 -12.83 6.52
CA ILE A 302 13.97 -12.11 5.89
C ILE A 302 14.30 -10.61 5.87
N LEU A 303 14.20 -9.98 4.70
CA LEU A 303 14.32 -8.53 4.53
C LEU A 303 12.94 -7.91 4.29
N MET A 304 12.47 -7.11 5.23
CA MET A 304 11.24 -6.33 5.14
C MET A 304 11.55 -4.91 4.64
N THR A 305 11.28 -4.66 3.35
CA THR A 305 11.50 -3.35 2.71
C THR A 305 10.42 -2.33 3.10
N THR A 306 9.21 -2.82 3.39
CA THR A 306 8.04 -2.03 3.76
C THR A 306 7.14 -2.82 4.72
N ASN A 307 5.93 -2.32 4.98
CA ASN A 307 4.84 -3.14 5.52
C ASN A 307 4.54 -4.34 4.58
N CYS A 308 4.00 -5.46 5.05
CA CYS A 308 3.38 -5.69 6.36
C CYS A 308 4.21 -6.59 7.27
N ILE A 309 4.77 -6.06 8.35
CA ILE A 309 5.35 -6.82 9.45
C ILE A 309 4.24 -7.24 10.41
N VAL A 310 4.14 -8.52 10.75
CA VAL A 310 3.38 -8.96 11.94
C VAL A 310 4.34 -9.16 13.11
N PRO A 311 3.89 -9.04 14.37
CA PRO A 311 4.73 -9.36 15.52
C PRO A 311 5.45 -10.71 15.33
N PRO A 312 6.79 -10.70 15.18
CA PRO A 312 7.54 -11.88 14.81
C PRO A 312 7.62 -12.86 15.97
N LYS A 313 7.69 -14.15 15.66
CA LYS A 313 7.96 -15.19 16.65
C LYS A 313 9.45 -15.14 17.03
N ASP A 314 9.76 -15.51 18.27
CA ASP A 314 11.14 -15.60 18.74
C ASP A 314 12.00 -16.57 17.90
N SER A 315 11.39 -17.58 17.28
CA SER A 315 12.03 -18.57 16.41
C SER A 315 12.75 -17.98 15.19
N TYR A 316 12.34 -16.81 14.69
CA TYR A 316 12.96 -16.17 13.53
C TYR A 316 13.27 -14.69 13.72
N LYS A 317 12.93 -14.11 14.88
CA LYS A 317 13.10 -12.68 15.16
C LYS A 317 14.54 -12.18 14.93
N ASN A 318 15.53 -13.01 15.28
CA ASN A 318 16.97 -12.71 15.13
C ASN A 318 17.48 -12.69 13.67
N ARG A 319 16.68 -13.21 12.72
CA ARG A 319 16.95 -13.20 11.28
C ARG A 319 15.92 -12.40 10.49
N LEU A 320 15.09 -11.60 11.18
CA LEU A 320 14.25 -10.58 10.57
C LEU A 320 15.04 -9.28 10.50
N TRP A 321 15.16 -8.76 9.28
CA TRP A 321 15.79 -7.50 8.96
C TRP A 321 14.75 -6.54 8.41
N THR A 322 14.87 -5.28 8.78
CA THR A 322 14.01 -4.20 8.32
C THR A 322 14.84 -3.14 7.60
N THR A 323 14.22 -2.36 6.73
CA THR A 323 14.87 -1.21 6.11
C THR A 323 13.82 -0.16 5.72
N GLY A 324 14.27 1.04 5.35
CA GLY A 324 13.39 2.13 4.96
C GLY A 324 12.44 2.52 6.09
N ALA A 325 11.14 2.65 5.79
CA ALA A 325 10.14 3.01 6.80
C ALA A 325 9.78 1.86 7.77
N ALA A 326 10.19 0.63 7.46
CA ALA A 326 9.84 -0.56 8.23
C ALA A 326 10.70 -0.70 9.49
N GLY A 327 10.10 -1.19 10.59
CA GLY A 327 10.83 -1.37 11.85
C GLY A 327 10.09 -2.24 12.86
N TYR A 328 10.85 -3.00 13.65
CA TYR A 328 10.31 -3.79 14.76
C TYR A 328 11.35 -3.91 15.89
N PRO A 329 10.97 -3.71 17.16
CA PRO A 329 11.93 -3.67 18.26
C PRO A 329 12.65 -5.02 18.44
N GLY A 330 13.98 -4.97 18.45
CA GLY A 330 14.86 -6.14 18.58
C GLY A 330 15.04 -6.95 17.30
N CYS A 331 14.66 -6.40 16.14
CA CYS A 331 15.04 -6.92 14.83
C CYS A 331 16.17 -6.06 14.26
N ASN A 332 16.94 -6.60 13.32
CA ASN A 332 18.02 -5.85 12.68
C ASN A 332 17.44 -4.78 11.74
N HIS A 333 18.15 -3.68 11.54
CA HIS A 333 17.76 -2.62 10.60
C HIS A 333 18.92 -2.25 9.69
N VAL A 334 18.67 -2.23 8.38
CA VAL A 334 19.62 -1.79 7.35
C VAL A 334 19.30 -0.34 7.00
N ALA A 335 20.13 0.58 7.46
CA ALA A 335 20.07 1.98 7.08
C ALA A 335 20.68 2.18 5.68
N ALA A 336 20.15 3.15 4.95
CA ALA A 336 20.81 3.64 3.74
C ALA A 336 21.86 4.70 4.13
N ASP A 337 22.95 4.77 3.38
CA ASP A 337 23.91 5.87 3.47
C ASP A 337 23.36 7.15 2.81
N GLU A 338 24.16 8.22 2.80
CA GLU A 338 23.82 9.51 2.19
C GLU A 338 23.53 9.44 0.68
N ASN A 339 24.01 8.39 0.00
CA ASN A 339 23.81 8.15 -1.43
C ASN A 339 22.65 7.16 -1.70
N GLY A 340 21.96 6.70 -0.64
CA GLY A 340 20.89 5.72 -0.74
C GLY A 340 21.38 4.27 -0.85
N HIS A 341 22.68 4.00 -0.73
CA HIS A 341 23.22 2.65 -0.76
C HIS A 341 22.95 1.93 0.56
N LYS A 342 22.56 0.65 0.47
CA LYS A 342 22.29 -0.22 1.62
C LYS A 342 23.25 -1.39 1.60
N ASP A 343 23.98 -1.58 2.69
CA ASP A 343 24.90 -2.71 2.86
C ASP A 343 24.14 -3.94 3.37
N PHE A 344 24.02 -4.96 2.53
CA PHE A 344 23.40 -6.25 2.87
C PHE A 344 24.43 -7.33 3.25
N SER A 345 25.71 -6.99 3.42
CA SER A 345 26.78 -7.95 3.75
C SER A 345 26.44 -8.81 4.97
N ALA A 346 26.00 -8.21 6.08
CA ALA A 346 25.65 -8.94 7.30
C ALA A 346 24.43 -9.88 7.11
N LEU A 347 23.44 -9.47 6.30
CA LEU A 347 22.29 -10.29 5.92
C LEU A 347 22.73 -11.51 5.10
N ILE A 348 23.64 -11.31 4.16
CA ILE A 348 24.19 -12.35 3.29
C ILE A 348 25.04 -13.35 4.08
N GLU A 349 25.90 -12.88 4.98
CA GLU A 349 26.70 -13.76 5.84
C GLU A 349 25.80 -14.58 6.77
N GLN A 350 24.73 -13.99 7.32
CA GLN A 350 23.76 -14.75 8.10
C GLN A 350 23.09 -15.85 7.25
N ALA A 351 22.72 -15.56 6.01
CA ALA A 351 22.08 -16.52 5.12
C ALA A 351 22.95 -17.76 4.87
N LYS A 352 24.26 -17.58 4.67
CA LYS A 352 25.21 -18.69 4.48
C LYS A 352 25.26 -19.68 5.64
N THR A 353 24.87 -19.25 6.84
CA THR A 353 24.83 -20.11 8.05
C THR A 353 23.48 -20.82 8.25
N CYS A 354 22.46 -20.45 7.46
CA CYS A 354 21.11 -20.97 7.60
C CYS A 354 20.87 -22.18 6.66
N PRO A 355 19.99 -23.12 7.05
CA PRO A 355 19.50 -24.13 6.11
C PRO A 355 18.82 -23.51 4.90
N ALA A 356 18.78 -24.26 3.78
CA ALA A 356 17.94 -23.93 2.64
C ALA A 356 16.45 -23.86 3.04
N PRO A 357 15.60 -23.12 2.31
CA PRO A 357 14.17 -23.05 2.60
C PRO A 357 13.48 -24.41 2.59
N THR A 358 12.53 -24.62 3.51
CA THR A 358 11.68 -25.82 3.48
C THR A 358 10.57 -25.62 2.46
N GLU A 359 10.42 -26.57 1.54
CA GLU A 359 9.37 -26.52 0.52
C GLU A 359 7.97 -26.62 1.16
N ILE A 360 7.09 -25.70 0.81
CA ILE A 360 5.70 -25.64 1.30
C ILE A 360 4.67 -25.88 0.19
N GLU A 361 5.08 -25.77 -1.06
CA GLU A 361 4.29 -26.01 -2.27
C GLU A 361 5.22 -26.19 -3.48
N THR A 362 4.66 -26.63 -4.61
CA THR A 362 5.37 -26.76 -5.89
C THR A 362 4.50 -26.25 -7.04
N GLY A 363 5.11 -25.97 -8.18
CA GLY A 363 4.42 -25.53 -9.39
C GLY A 363 4.78 -24.10 -9.76
N SER A 364 3.86 -23.39 -10.40
CA SER A 364 4.11 -22.01 -10.83
C SER A 364 2.84 -21.19 -10.88
N ILE A 365 3.02 -19.88 -10.91
CA ILE A 365 1.98 -18.88 -11.11
C ILE A 365 2.35 -17.99 -12.29
N VAL A 366 1.35 -17.53 -13.05
CA VAL A 366 1.55 -16.67 -14.21
C VAL A 366 1.09 -15.24 -13.87
N GLY A 367 1.90 -14.25 -14.21
CA GLY A 367 1.58 -12.83 -14.03
C GLY A 367 2.34 -11.94 -15.01
N GLY A 368 2.34 -10.63 -14.75
CA GLY A 368 3.00 -9.63 -15.59
C GLY A 368 2.08 -8.96 -16.60
N PHE A 369 0.77 -8.93 -16.34
CA PHE A 369 -0.24 -8.30 -17.18
C PHE A 369 -0.45 -6.82 -16.80
N ALA A 370 0.65 -6.08 -16.68
CA ALA A 370 0.60 -4.61 -16.54
C ALA A 370 0.12 -3.96 -17.85
N HIS A 371 -0.10 -2.64 -17.84
CA HIS A 371 -0.78 -1.93 -18.93
C HIS A 371 -0.13 -2.14 -20.30
N GLU A 372 1.19 -1.99 -20.45
CA GLU A 372 1.89 -2.22 -21.73
C GLU A 372 1.73 -3.65 -22.27
N GLN A 373 1.84 -4.67 -21.40
CA GLN A 373 1.66 -6.06 -21.79
C GLN A 373 0.21 -6.34 -22.23
N VAL A 374 -0.78 -5.73 -21.57
CA VAL A 374 -2.19 -5.88 -21.94
C VAL A 374 -2.51 -5.10 -23.22
N PHE A 375 -1.92 -3.92 -23.41
CA PHE A 375 -2.04 -3.14 -24.64
C PHE A 375 -1.46 -3.86 -25.84
N ALA A 376 -0.32 -4.54 -25.68
CA ALA A 376 0.24 -5.41 -26.71
C ALA A 376 -0.67 -6.61 -27.06
N LEU A 377 -1.61 -6.97 -26.18
CA LEU A 377 -2.60 -8.02 -26.37
C LEU A 377 -4.01 -7.47 -26.67
N ALA A 378 -4.17 -6.16 -26.86
CA ALA A 378 -5.46 -5.51 -26.95
C ALA A 378 -6.36 -6.13 -28.03
N ASP A 379 -5.83 -6.38 -29.23
CA ASP A 379 -6.61 -6.98 -30.33
C ASP A 379 -7.19 -8.34 -29.93
N LYS A 380 -6.40 -9.20 -29.29
CA LYS A 380 -6.86 -10.52 -28.81
C LYS A 380 -7.94 -10.38 -27.74
N VAL A 381 -7.76 -9.47 -26.79
CA VAL A 381 -8.73 -9.21 -25.72
C VAL A 381 -10.03 -8.67 -26.32
N VAL A 382 -9.94 -7.73 -27.25
CA VAL A 382 -11.08 -7.11 -27.94
C VAL A 382 -11.84 -8.13 -28.77
N ASP A 383 -11.15 -9.00 -29.50
CA ASP A 383 -11.77 -10.07 -30.28
C ASP A 383 -12.46 -11.10 -29.37
N ALA A 384 -11.85 -11.44 -28.23
CA ALA A 384 -12.44 -12.34 -27.25
C ALA A 384 -13.73 -11.74 -26.63
N VAL A 385 -13.76 -10.42 -26.40
CA VAL A 385 -14.98 -9.73 -25.94
C VAL A 385 -16.03 -9.65 -27.04
N LYS A 386 -15.67 -9.24 -28.26
CA LYS A 386 -16.59 -9.11 -29.40
C LYS A 386 -17.21 -10.45 -29.82
N SER A 387 -16.46 -11.54 -29.74
CA SER A 387 -16.96 -12.89 -30.01
C SER A 387 -17.83 -13.47 -28.88
N GLY A 388 -17.85 -12.83 -27.71
CA GLY A 388 -18.55 -13.31 -26.53
C GLY A 388 -17.81 -14.42 -25.78
N ALA A 389 -16.55 -14.71 -26.13
CA ALA A 389 -15.71 -15.66 -25.39
C ALA A 389 -15.37 -15.14 -23.99
N ILE A 390 -15.14 -13.83 -23.85
CA ILE A 390 -15.08 -13.12 -22.57
C ILE A 390 -16.33 -12.27 -22.44
N LYS A 391 -17.21 -12.62 -21.49
CA LYS A 391 -18.43 -11.86 -21.22
C LYS A 391 -18.26 -10.78 -20.17
N LYS A 392 -17.33 -10.97 -19.24
CA LYS A 392 -17.13 -10.04 -18.13
C LYS A 392 -15.73 -10.09 -17.57
N PHE A 393 -15.25 -8.94 -17.12
CA PHE A 393 -14.06 -8.79 -16.30
C PHE A 393 -14.47 -8.51 -14.86
N VAL A 394 -13.75 -9.08 -13.90
CA VAL A 394 -13.95 -8.80 -12.49
C VAL A 394 -12.65 -8.29 -11.89
N VAL A 395 -12.64 -7.03 -11.49
CA VAL A 395 -11.52 -6.43 -10.76
C VAL A 395 -11.59 -6.92 -9.31
N MET A 396 -10.71 -7.85 -8.96
CA MET A 396 -10.57 -8.41 -7.61
C MET A 396 -9.25 -8.00 -6.94
N ALA A 397 -8.74 -6.83 -7.32
CA ALA A 397 -7.50 -6.26 -6.80
C ALA A 397 -7.61 -5.83 -5.32
N GLY A 398 -6.48 -5.41 -4.76
CA GLY A 398 -6.36 -4.76 -3.46
C GLY A 398 -5.55 -5.58 -2.46
N CYS A 399 -5.95 -5.58 -1.19
CA CYS A 399 -5.15 -6.11 -0.08
C CYS A 399 -5.85 -7.24 0.69
N ASP A 400 -5.10 -8.31 0.98
CA ASP A 400 -5.55 -9.44 1.78
C ASP A 400 -5.40 -9.21 3.30
N GLY A 401 -5.95 -10.11 4.12
CA GLY A 401 -5.89 -10.10 5.58
C GLY A 401 -6.36 -11.41 6.23
N ARG A 402 -6.46 -11.41 7.56
CA ARG A 402 -6.67 -12.60 8.41
C ARG A 402 -8.11 -13.03 8.55
N MET A 403 -9.07 -12.11 8.48
CA MET A 403 -10.47 -12.42 8.77
C MET A 403 -10.98 -13.56 7.89
N LYS A 404 -11.60 -14.57 8.52
CA LYS A 404 -12.13 -15.75 7.81
C LYS A 404 -13.15 -15.38 6.73
N SER A 405 -13.89 -14.29 6.91
CA SER A 405 -14.84 -13.78 5.90
C SER A 405 -14.21 -13.51 4.54
N ARG A 406 -12.87 -13.37 4.44
CA ARG A 406 -12.16 -13.26 3.16
C ARG A 406 -12.15 -14.54 2.34
N GLU A 407 -12.53 -15.68 2.91
CA GLU A 407 -12.82 -16.91 2.16
C GLU A 407 -13.86 -16.68 1.07
N TYR A 408 -14.74 -15.68 1.25
CA TYR A 408 -15.62 -15.14 0.21
C TYR A 408 -14.90 -14.94 -1.14
N TYR A 409 -13.71 -14.33 -1.17
CA TYR A 409 -13.02 -14.03 -2.44
C TYR A 409 -12.50 -15.30 -3.13
N THR A 410 -12.11 -16.31 -2.36
CA THR A 410 -11.72 -17.61 -2.90
C THR A 410 -12.92 -18.35 -3.48
N GLU A 411 -14.03 -18.40 -2.75
CA GLU A 411 -15.25 -19.08 -3.19
C GLU A 411 -15.93 -18.35 -4.35
N PHE A 412 -15.94 -17.02 -4.33
CA PHE A 412 -16.41 -16.19 -5.44
C PHE A 412 -15.60 -16.47 -6.71
N ALA A 413 -14.26 -16.48 -6.63
CA ALA A 413 -13.40 -16.78 -7.79
C ALA A 413 -13.64 -18.18 -8.37
N LYS A 414 -13.95 -19.18 -7.53
CA LYS A 414 -14.32 -20.54 -7.97
C LYS A 414 -15.70 -20.58 -8.64
N ALA A 415 -16.65 -19.79 -8.12
CA ALA A 415 -18.03 -19.73 -8.62
C ALA A 415 -18.17 -18.96 -9.95
N LEU A 416 -17.18 -18.13 -10.30
CA LEU A 416 -17.20 -17.33 -11.51
C LEU A 416 -17.38 -18.18 -12.78
N PRO A 417 -18.31 -17.80 -13.69
CA PRO A 417 -18.50 -18.45 -14.98
C PRO A 417 -17.21 -18.55 -15.77
N LYS A 418 -17.04 -19.64 -16.54
CA LYS A 418 -15.79 -19.91 -17.26
C LYS A 418 -15.48 -18.90 -18.38
N ASP A 419 -16.44 -18.05 -18.74
CA ASP A 419 -16.31 -16.95 -19.70
C ASP A 419 -15.99 -15.59 -19.04
N THR A 420 -15.50 -15.59 -17.80
CA THR A 420 -15.04 -14.40 -17.08
C THR A 420 -13.53 -14.38 -16.85
N VAL A 421 -12.95 -13.19 -16.80
CA VAL A 421 -11.53 -12.96 -16.46
C VAL A 421 -11.40 -12.10 -15.21
N ILE A 422 -10.57 -12.53 -14.26
CA ILE A 422 -10.21 -11.76 -13.07
C ILE A 422 -9.04 -10.83 -13.42
N LEU A 423 -9.19 -9.54 -13.11
CA LEU A 423 -8.11 -8.56 -13.14
C LEU A 423 -7.66 -8.30 -11.70
N THR A 424 -6.38 -8.48 -11.40
CA THR A 424 -5.85 -8.31 -10.04
C THR A 424 -4.56 -7.51 -10.00
N ALA A 425 -4.37 -6.84 -8.88
CA ALA A 425 -3.16 -6.15 -8.47
C ALA A 425 -3.13 -6.15 -6.93
N GLY A 426 -1.95 -6.26 -6.32
CA GLY A 426 -1.80 -6.32 -4.86
C GLY A 426 -2.06 -7.71 -4.25
N CYS A 427 -1.76 -7.85 -2.96
CA CYS A 427 -1.78 -9.14 -2.26
C CYS A 427 -3.16 -9.81 -2.14
N ALA A 428 -4.28 -9.15 -2.49
CA ALA A 428 -5.59 -9.81 -2.63
C ALA A 428 -5.54 -11.01 -3.59
N LYS A 429 -4.64 -10.98 -4.58
CA LYS A 429 -4.38 -12.07 -5.54
C LYS A 429 -4.23 -13.43 -4.89
N TYR A 430 -3.65 -13.49 -3.68
CA TYR A 430 -3.32 -14.75 -3.01
C TYR A 430 -4.54 -15.57 -2.56
N LYS A 431 -5.74 -14.99 -2.63
CA LYS A 431 -7.00 -15.73 -2.43
C LYS A 431 -7.37 -16.65 -3.60
N TYR A 432 -6.82 -16.42 -4.79
CA TYR A 432 -7.25 -17.13 -5.99
C TYR A 432 -6.16 -17.37 -7.05
N ASN A 433 -4.98 -16.77 -6.96
CA ASN A 433 -3.91 -16.91 -7.97
C ASN A 433 -3.27 -18.31 -8.03
N LYS A 434 -3.50 -19.15 -7.02
CA LYS A 434 -3.07 -20.55 -6.96
C LYS A 434 -4.18 -21.53 -7.33
N LEU A 435 -5.36 -21.05 -7.72
CA LEU A 435 -6.44 -21.88 -8.23
C LEU A 435 -6.21 -22.20 -9.70
N ASN A 436 -6.56 -23.42 -10.12
CA ASN A 436 -6.53 -23.80 -11.52
C ASN A 436 -7.80 -23.31 -12.25
N LEU A 437 -7.87 -21.99 -12.51
CA LEU A 437 -9.03 -21.37 -13.14
C LEU A 437 -9.04 -21.48 -14.67
N GLY A 438 -7.93 -21.90 -15.29
CA GLY A 438 -7.79 -22.09 -16.74
C GLY A 438 -7.58 -20.79 -17.53
N ASP A 439 -7.79 -20.86 -18.84
CA ASP A 439 -7.67 -19.77 -19.80
C ASP A 439 -8.89 -19.71 -20.74
N ILE A 440 -9.03 -18.58 -21.45
CA ILE A 440 -10.02 -18.36 -22.50
C ILE A 440 -9.25 -18.01 -23.77
N GLY A 441 -9.16 -18.97 -24.70
CA GLY A 441 -8.45 -18.75 -25.97
C GLY A 441 -6.96 -18.41 -25.79
N GLY A 442 -6.31 -18.98 -24.76
CA GLY A 442 -4.92 -18.69 -24.41
C GLY A 442 -4.73 -17.46 -23.50
N ILE A 443 -5.79 -16.74 -23.13
CA ILE A 443 -5.74 -15.64 -22.15
C ILE A 443 -6.02 -16.21 -20.76
N PRO A 444 -5.08 -16.19 -19.80
CA PRO A 444 -5.33 -16.71 -18.46
C PRO A 444 -6.55 -16.05 -17.80
N ARG A 445 -7.36 -16.81 -17.06
CA ARG A 445 -8.53 -16.27 -16.35
C ARG A 445 -8.17 -15.45 -15.12
N VAL A 446 -6.90 -15.35 -14.76
CA VAL A 446 -6.36 -14.41 -13.76
C VAL A 446 -5.25 -13.62 -14.41
N LEU A 447 -5.46 -12.32 -14.59
CA LEU A 447 -4.47 -11.40 -15.12
C LEU A 447 -3.92 -10.56 -13.96
N ASP A 448 -2.73 -10.92 -13.50
CA ASP A 448 -2.02 -10.23 -12.44
C ASP A 448 -1.15 -9.11 -13.00
N ALA A 449 -1.57 -7.87 -12.77
CA ALA A 449 -0.86 -6.67 -13.19
C ALA A 449 0.35 -6.34 -12.31
N GLY A 450 0.37 -6.82 -11.06
CA GLY A 450 1.49 -6.59 -10.15
C GLY A 450 1.09 -6.23 -8.72
N GLN A 451 1.79 -5.28 -8.12
CA GLN A 451 1.64 -4.80 -6.74
C GLN A 451 0.37 -3.96 -6.59
N CYS A 452 0.02 -3.53 -5.38
CA CYS A 452 -1.17 -2.71 -5.19
C CYS A 452 -1.15 -1.38 -5.98
N ASN A 453 0.01 -0.76 -6.19
CA ASN A 453 0.20 0.41 -7.08
C ASN A 453 -0.14 0.10 -8.54
N ASP A 454 0.04 -1.14 -8.98
CA ASP A 454 -0.27 -1.56 -10.36
C ASP A 454 -1.78 -1.66 -10.60
N SER A 455 -2.62 -1.31 -9.62
CA SER A 455 -4.02 -0.93 -9.85
C SER A 455 -4.14 0.23 -10.84
N TYR A 456 -3.09 1.05 -10.98
CA TYR A 456 -2.96 2.03 -12.06
C TYR A 456 -3.01 1.38 -13.45
N SER A 457 -2.34 0.25 -13.64
CA SER A 457 -2.45 -0.52 -14.89
C SER A 457 -3.89 -0.93 -15.16
N LEU A 458 -4.63 -1.37 -14.14
CA LEU A 458 -6.03 -1.78 -14.30
C LEU A 458 -6.93 -0.60 -14.70
N ALA A 459 -6.68 0.59 -14.15
CA ALA A 459 -7.37 1.81 -14.54
C ALA A 459 -7.08 2.19 -16.00
N LEU A 460 -5.81 2.14 -16.42
CA LEU A 460 -5.41 2.38 -17.81
C LEU A 460 -6.03 1.38 -18.79
N ILE A 461 -6.08 0.09 -18.41
CA ILE A 461 -6.74 -0.96 -19.20
C ILE A 461 -8.23 -0.66 -19.35
N ALA A 462 -8.93 -0.30 -18.26
CA ALA A 462 -10.34 0.06 -18.33
C ALA A 462 -10.57 1.28 -19.24
N LEU A 463 -9.75 2.33 -19.12
CA LEU A 463 -9.83 3.50 -20.00
C LEU A 463 -9.58 3.14 -21.47
N LYS A 464 -8.63 2.24 -21.75
CA LYS A 464 -8.36 1.78 -23.11
C LYS A 464 -9.53 0.97 -23.68
N LEU A 465 -10.13 0.08 -22.89
CA LEU A 465 -11.30 -0.68 -23.31
C LEU A 465 -12.49 0.27 -23.58
N LYS A 466 -12.70 1.27 -22.73
CA LYS A 466 -13.74 2.30 -22.94
C LYS A 466 -13.57 2.98 -24.30
N GLU A 467 -12.33 3.39 -24.62
CA GLU A 467 -11.98 4.01 -25.90
C GLU A 467 -12.26 3.06 -27.08
N VAL A 468 -11.78 1.82 -27.01
CA VAL A 468 -11.90 0.83 -28.09
C VAL A 468 -13.36 0.44 -28.36
N PHE A 469 -14.20 0.38 -27.33
CA PHE A 469 -15.64 0.10 -27.49
C PHE A 469 -16.48 1.36 -27.77
N GLY A 470 -15.86 2.55 -27.84
CA GLY A 470 -16.57 3.80 -28.11
C GLY A 470 -17.60 4.17 -27.03
N LEU A 471 -17.37 3.74 -25.79
CA LEU A 471 -18.29 3.96 -24.67
C LEU A 471 -18.13 5.36 -24.08
N LYS A 472 -19.24 5.99 -23.68
CA LYS A 472 -19.23 7.33 -23.10
C LYS A 472 -18.81 7.31 -21.63
N ASP A 473 -19.24 6.29 -20.89
CA ASP A 473 -18.93 6.09 -19.48
C ASP A 473 -18.04 4.84 -19.30
N ILE A 474 -17.09 4.88 -18.36
CA ILE A 474 -16.28 3.71 -17.98
C ILE A 474 -17.16 2.61 -17.35
N ASN A 475 -18.26 3.02 -16.71
CA ASN A 475 -19.20 2.12 -16.05
C ASN A 475 -20.08 1.32 -17.03
N ASP A 476 -20.06 1.67 -18.32
CA ASP A 476 -20.74 0.91 -19.38
C ASP A 476 -19.93 -0.32 -19.83
N LEU A 477 -18.68 -0.44 -19.39
CA LEU A 477 -17.85 -1.62 -19.66
C LEU A 477 -18.42 -2.85 -18.94
N PRO A 478 -18.19 -4.07 -19.46
CA PRO A 478 -18.53 -5.31 -18.77
C PRO A 478 -17.53 -5.59 -17.63
N LEU A 479 -17.38 -4.64 -16.71
CA LEU A 479 -16.51 -4.67 -15.54
C LEU A 479 -17.32 -4.74 -14.25
N VAL A 480 -16.89 -5.60 -13.34
CA VAL A 480 -17.38 -5.66 -11.96
C VAL A 480 -16.21 -5.32 -11.04
N PHE A 481 -16.41 -4.43 -10.07
CA PHE A 481 -15.39 -4.08 -9.08
C PHE A 481 -15.74 -4.75 -7.75
N ASN A 482 -15.02 -5.81 -7.40
CA ASN A 482 -15.16 -6.57 -6.15
C ASN A 482 -13.82 -6.56 -5.40
N ILE A 483 -13.54 -5.43 -4.75
CA ILE A 483 -12.21 -5.05 -4.25
C ILE A 483 -12.06 -5.42 -2.78
N ALA A 484 -10.96 -6.11 -2.46
CA ALA A 484 -10.56 -6.37 -1.08
C ALA A 484 -9.65 -5.23 -0.57
N TRP A 485 -9.89 -4.72 0.63
CA TRP A 485 -8.99 -3.73 1.24
C TRP A 485 -8.49 -4.18 2.62
N TYR A 486 -7.39 -3.57 3.05
CA TYR A 486 -6.84 -3.81 4.39
C TYR A 486 -6.28 -2.52 5.01
N GLU A 487 -5.35 -1.85 4.33
CA GLU A 487 -4.62 -0.71 4.84
C GLU A 487 -4.69 0.50 3.90
N GLN A 488 -3.81 1.47 4.11
CA GLN A 488 -3.94 2.83 3.57
C GLN A 488 -3.58 2.95 2.08
N LYS A 489 -2.73 2.06 1.53
CA LYS A 489 -2.51 2.00 0.08
C LYS A 489 -3.79 1.59 -0.66
N ALA A 490 -4.58 0.68 -0.10
CA ALA A 490 -5.91 0.38 -0.67
C ALA A 490 -6.89 1.57 -0.58
N VAL A 491 -6.75 2.44 0.44
CA VAL A 491 -7.58 3.65 0.56
C VAL A 491 -7.28 4.62 -0.58
N ILE A 492 -6.01 4.90 -0.87
CA ILE A 492 -5.68 5.82 -1.98
C ILE A 492 -6.05 5.24 -3.34
N VAL A 493 -5.95 3.92 -3.55
CA VAL A 493 -6.45 3.25 -4.76
C VAL A 493 -7.96 3.44 -4.90
N LEU A 494 -8.72 3.26 -3.82
CA LEU A 494 -10.16 3.53 -3.83
C LEU A 494 -10.45 4.98 -4.21
N LEU A 495 -9.82 5.95 -3.55
CA LEU A 495 -10.03 7.37 -3.84
C LEU A 495 -9.68 7.72 -5.30
N ALA A 496 -8.62 7.12 -5.84
CA ALA A 496 -8.25 7.28 -7.25
C ALA A 496 -9.34 6.74 -8.20
N LEU A 497 -9.91 5.57 -7.92
CA LEU A 497 -11.02 5.01 -8.72
C LEU A 497 -12.27 5.90 -8.65
N LEU A 498 -12.62 6.43 -7.47
CA LEU A 498 -13.74 7.36 -7.32
C LEU A 498 -13.51 8.66 -8.11
N TYR A 499 -12.29 9.20 -8.07
CA TYR A 499 -11.92 10.37 -8.88
C TYR A 499 -12.02 10.10 -10.39
N LEU A 500 -11.63 8.90 -10.84
CA LEU A 500 -11.77 8.47 -12.24
C LEU A 500 -13.24 8.19 -12.66
N GLY A 501 -14.20 8.34 -11.75
CA GLY A 501 -15.63 8.18 -12.02
C GLY A 501 -16.12 6.74 -11.99
N VAL A 502 -15.33 5.81 -11.44
CA VAL A 502 -15.76 4.42 -11.25
C VAL A 502 -16.85 4.36 -10.19
N LYS A 503 -17.92 3.64 -10.49
CA LYS A 503 -19.08 3.43 -9.61
C LYS A 503 -19.29 1.95 -9.32
N ASN A 504 -20.20 1.67 -8.38
CA ASN A 504 -20.66 0.32 -8.02
C ASN A 504 -19.54 -0.60 -7.49
N ILE A 505 -18.55 0.00 -6.82
CA ILE A 505 -17.46 -0.74 -6.19
C ILE A 505 -18.00 -1.49 -4.97
N HIS A 506 -17.91 -2.81 -5.00
CA HIS A 506 -18.12 -3.66 -3.84
C HIS A 506 -16.80 -3.77 -3.08
N LEU A 507 -16.78 -3.23 -1.87
CA LEU A 507 -15.60 -3.07 -1.04
C LEU A 507 -15.72 -3.95 0.21
N GLY A 508 -14.76 -4.86 0.42
CA GLY A 508 -14.86 -5.83 1.49
C GLY A 508 -13.54 -6.24 2.15
N PRO A 509 -13.61 -7.13 3.17
CA PRO A 509 -14.82 -7.85 3.58
C PRO A 509 -15.74 -7.06 4.53
N THR A 510 -15.34 -5.85 4.93
CA THR A 510 -16.20 -4.89 5.65
C THR A 510 -15.95 -3.49 5.09
N LEU A 511 -16.90 -2.58 5.25
CA LEU A 511 -16.64 -1.16 4.98
C LEU A 511 -15.69 -0.57 6.06
N PRO A 512 -14.96 0.51 5.76
CA PRO A 512 -14.07 1.15 6.73
C PRO A 512 -14.77 1.78 7.93
N ALA A 513 -14.25 1.52 9.13
CA ALA A 513 -14.75 2.06 10.39
C ALA A 513 -14.55 3.58 10.53
N PHE A 514 -13.68 4.18 9.73
CA PHE A 514 -13.46 5.62 9.70
C PHE A 514 -14.48 6.38 8.83
N LEU A 515 -15.44 5.68 8.21
CA LEU A 515 -16.57 6.31 7.54
C LEU A 515 -17.71 6.51 8.54
N SER A 516 -18.06 7.76 8.84
CA SER A 516 -19.28 8.05 9.59
C SER A 516 -20.52 7.62 8.79
N PRO A 517 -21.69 7.44 9.43
CA PRO A 517 -22.92 7.11 8.70
C PRO A 517 -23.24 8.10 7.58
N ASN A 518 -23.01 9.40 7.77
CA ASN A 518 -23.28 10.42 6.77
C ASN A 518 -22.27 10.35 5.61
N VAL A 519 -20.97 10.23 5.91
CA VAL A 519 -19.93 10.13 4.88
C VAL A 519 -20.10 8.84 4.05
N ALA A 520 -20.41 7.71 4.70
CA ALA A 520 -20.74 6.47 4.01
C ALA A 520 -21.95 6.65 3.08
N ASN A 521 -23.00 7.33 3.54
CA ASN A 521 -24.19 7.61 2.72
C ASN A 521 -23.88 8.49 1.51
N VAL A 522 -22.98 9.47 1.63
CA VAL A 522 -22.49 10.27 0.50
C VAL A 522 -21.80 9.38 -0.54
N LEU A 523 -20.94 8.46 -0.10
CA LEU A 523 -20.25 7.52 -0.99
C LEU A 523 -21.22 6.55 -1.68
N VAL A 524 -22.22 6.03 -0.95
CA VAL A 524 -23.28 5.17 -1.50
C VAL A 524 -24.10 5.93 -2.55
N LYS A 525 -24.58 7.14 -2.24
CA LYS A 525 -25.46 7.90 -3.14
C LYS A 525 -24.75 8.38 -4.41
N ASN A 526 -23.50 8.81 -4.31
CA ASN A 526 -22.78 9.39 -5.45
C ASN A 526 -22.03 8.34 -6.29
N PHE A 527 -21.53 7.28 -5.65
CA PHE A 527 -20.66 6.30 -6.29
C PHE A 527 -21.18 4.86 -6.24
N GLY A 528 -22.26 4.58 -5.50
CA GLY A 528 -22.79 3.22 -5.40
C GLY A 528 -21.86 2.26 -4.66
N ILE A 529 -20.98 2.75 -3.78
CA ILE A 529 -20.14 1.87 -2.97
C ILE A 529 -21.02 0.96 -2.12
N ALA A 530 -20.73 -0.33 -2.12
CA ALA A 530 -21.44 -1.33 -1.33
C ALA A 530 -20.46 -2.25 -0.60
N GLY A 531 -20.93 -2.93 0.45
CA GLY A 531 -20.22 -4.08 1.02
C GLY A 531 -20.44 -5.34 0.19
N ILE A 532 -19.71 -6.40 0.51
CA ILE A 532 -19.97 -7.74 -0.04
C ILE A 532 -21.19 -8.39 0.63
N GLY A 533 -21.90 -9.23 -0.12
CA GLY A 533 -22.97 -10.10 0.36
C GLY A 533 -22.50 -11.54 0.60
N THR A 534 -23.39 -12.50 0.33
CA THR A 534 -22.99 -13.91 0.16
C THR A 534 -22.43 -14.11 -1.25
N VAL A 535 -21.65 -15.18 -1.46
CA VAL A 535 -21.16 -15.51 -2.81
C VAL A 535 -22.34 -15.70 -3.76
N GLU A 536 -23.39 -16.38 -3.31
CA GLU A 536 -24.60 -16.61 -4.08
C GLU A 536 -25.29 -15.28 -4.46
N ASP A 537 -25.52 -14.39 -3.50
CA ASP A 537 -26.22 -13.13 -3.76
C ASP A 537 -25.42 -12.21 -4.69
N ASP A 538 -24.11 -12.14 -4.49
CA ASP A 538 -23.24 -11.32 -5.34
C ASP A 538 -23.08 -11.91 -6.74
N MET A 539 -23.08 -13.25 -6.87
CA MET A 539 -23.14 -13.91 -8.18
C MET A 539 -24.45 -13.59 -8.91
N LYS A 540 -25.59 -13.58 -8.21
CA LYS A 540 -26.88 -13.14 -8.80
C LYS A 540 -26.85 -11.67 -9.19
N LEU A 541 -26.34 -10.81 -8.31
CA LEU A 541 -26.26 -9.37 -8.53
C LEU A 541 -25.38 -9.03 -9.74
N PHE A 542 -24.21 -9.66 -9.85
CA PHE A 542 -23.24 -9.32 -10.89
C PHE A 542 -23.47 -10.04 -12.21
N PHE A 543 -24.13 -11.20 -12.22
CA PHE A 543 -24.25 -12.03 -13.42
C PHE A 543 -25.69 -12.40 -13.78
N GLY A 544 -26.69 -12.09 -12.93
CA GLY A 544 -28.09 -12.47 -13.15
C GLY A 544 -28.35 -13.98 -13.05
N ALA A 545 -27.48 -14.70 -12.31
CA ALA A 545 -27.47 -16.15 -12.20
C ALA A 545 -28.59 -16.75 -11.33
#